data_AF-A0A292SQS0-F1
#
_entry.id   AF-A0A292SQS0-F1
#
_cell.length_a   1.000
_cell.length_b   1.000
_cell.length_c   1.000
_cell.angle_alpha   90.00
_cell.angle_beta   90.00
_cell.angle_gamma   90.00
#
_symmetry.space_group_name_H-M   'P 1'
#
loop_
_entity.id
_entity.type
_entity.pdbx_description
1 polymer ?
#
loop_
_entity_poly.entity_id
_entity_poly.type
_entity_poly.pdbx_seq_one_letter_code
_entity_poly.pdbx_strand_id
1 'polypeptide(L)'
;MSFLVEIADEEYKNKNKFIEIIKTVIEFLKIKKFKRTIAEQLLKKYSKECLIALYQQKFYQIKIFKNKKAIEKLEQELNLFDFNSKMKEYSELSTQIFKAKLAEKYTLQKRKTYTIDELQTKSEDFIKDYPVVLSTTYSLRTCLSKDVMYDYVIVDEASQVDLCTGVLALSSAKKAVIVGDLKQLPNVVDSKNAKLTDEVFNNFDMPEVYRYKNHCLLSSVSELFKKAPHTLLKEHYRCHPKIIEFCNKKFYNNELIILSKIQSDKKPLIVYKTVAGNHTRDNVNQRQIDVIKNEIIPNENLCTIDDSLGIVTPYRNQTNALQSQFNGTGVKADTVDKFQGQENKVIILSTVDNNITDFTDNPNRLNVAISRAIEQLIVVINGNEQKKDTIINELVKYIEYNNCEIKESKIFSVFDLLYQTYAEQRRIFLRKYKKISEYDSENLMYGLINEIIKKYNGNYEIAVHVPLNMIIRDLGLMSDDEKKYAKNDWTHVDFLIYKTIDKSPVLAIEVDGSKYHKEGSKQAKRDELKNTIFAKYDIPLCRFNTAGSNEKEKLSQMFKEKIVGYQ
;
A
#
# COMPACT_ATOMS: atom_id res chain seq x y z
N MET A 1 -36.52 36.06 -2.01
CA MET A 1 -37.43 37.17 -2.41
C MET A 1 -36.89 38.56 -2.11
N SER A 2 -35.98 38.79 -1.14
CA SER A 2 -35.39 40.13 -0.92
C SER A 2 -34.28 40.50 -1.91
N PHE A 3 -33.54 39.53 -2.44
CA PHE A 3 -32.46 39.78 -3.43
C PHE A 3 -32.96 40.20 -4.82
N LEU A 4 -34.26 39.97 -5.11
CA LEU A 4 -34.89 40.36 -6.37
C LEU A 4 -35.49 41.79 -6.33
N VAL A 5 -35.59 42.38 -5.14
CA VAL A 5 -36.08 43.75 -4.97
C VAL A 5 -34.95 44.77 -5.15
N GLU A 6 -33.73 44.45 -4.72
CA GLU A 6 -32.57 45.36 -4.84
C GLU A 6 -32.06 45.52 -6.29
N ILE A 7 -32.13 44.48 -7.13
CA ILE A 7 -31.74 44.59 -8.54
C ILE A 7 -32.79 45.40 -9.34
N ALA A 8 -34.05 45.41 -8.89
CA ALA A 8 -35.13 46.12 -9.57
C ALA A 8 -35.08 47.64 -9.34
N ASP A 9 -34.48 48.12 -8.25
CA ASP A 9 -34.38 49.55 -7.93
C ASP A 9 -33.23 50.26 -8.66
N GLU A 10 -32.13 49.57 -8.98
CA GLU A 10 -31.03 50.17 -9.76
C GLU A 10 -31.33 50.30 -11.27
N GLU A 11 -32.15 49.40 -11.84
CA GLU A 11 -32.58 49.52 -13.25
C GLU A 11 -33.72 50.54 -13.45
N TYR A 12 -34.40 50.96 -12.38
CA TYR A 12 -35.56 51.86 -12.44
C TYR A 12 -35.23 53.28 -12.96
N LYS A 13 -33.95 53.69 -12.92
CA LYS A 13 -33.50 54.99 -13.46
C LYS A 13 -33.32 55.03 -14.98
N ASN A 14 -33.48 53.91 -15.69
CA ASN A 14 -33.05 53.83 -17.08
C ASN A 14 -34.15 53.41 -18.07
N LYS A 15 -35.33 54.06 -17.97
CA LYS A 15 -36.42 53.97 -18.95
C LYS A 15 -35.96 54.15 -20.42
N ASN A 16 -34.91 54.96 -20.63
CA ASN A 16 -34.32 55.17 -21.96
C ASN A 16 -33.53 53.95 -22.47
N LYS A 17 -32.90 53.18 -21.58
CA LYS A 17 -32.16 51.95 -21.92
C LYS A 17 -33.10 50.83 -22.35
N PHE A 18 -34.28 50.71 -21.72
CA PHE A 18 -35.28 49.70 -22.11
C PHE A 18 -35.83 49.96 -23.53
N ILE A 19 -36.00 51.24 -23.92
CA ILE A 19 -36.40 51.63 -25.27
C ILE A 19 -35.27 51.40 -26.29
N GLU A 20 -34.01 51.65 -25.91
CA GLU A 20 -32.84 51.30 -26.74
C GLU A 20 -32.73 49.78 -26.97
N ILE A 21 -32.92 48.98 -25.92
CA ILE A 21 -32.84 47.51 -26.00
C ILE A 21 -33.95 46.94 -26.90
N ILE A 22 -35.16 47.51 -26.87
CA ILE A 22 -36.23 47.16 -27.81
C ILE A 22 -35.84 47.51 -29.25
N LYS A 23 -35.17 48.66 -29.48
CA LYS A 23 -34.67 49.02 -30.82
C LYS A 23 -33.60 48.05 -31.33
N THR A 24 -32.67 47.61 -30.47
CA THR A 24 -31.59 46.69 -30.86
C THR A 24 -32.13 45.30 -31.23
N VAL A 25 -33.17 44.81 -30.54
CA VAL A 25 -33.85 43.55 -30.88
C VAL A 25 -34.57 43.65 -32.23
N ILE A 26 -35.11 44.82 -32.57
CA ILE A 26 -35.84 45.05 -33.82
C ILE A 26 -34.89 45.19 -35.02
N GLU A 27 -33.75 45.87 -34.86
CA GLU A 27 -32.70 45.90 -35.89
C GLU A 27 -32.13 44.51 -36.16
N PHE A 28 -31.93 43.70 -35.12
CA PHE A 28 -31.38 42.34 -35.25
C PHE A 28 -32.36 41.36 -35.93
N LEU A 29 -33.68 41.59 -35.82
CA LEU A 29 -34.71 40.78 -36.49
C LEU A 29 -34.92 41.12 -37.99
N LYS A 30 -34.23 42.13 -38.55
CA LYS A 30 -34.38 42.60 -39.94
C LYS A 30 -35.84 42.88 -40.36
N ILE A 31 -36.74 43.21 -39.44
CA ILE A 31 -38.14 43.56 -39.76
C ILE A 31 -38.21 45.05 -40.07
N LYS A 32 -38.04 45.37 -41.36
CA LYS A 32 -37.78 46.73 -41.88
C LYS A 32 -38.92 47.75 -41.77
N LYS A 33 -40.00 47.47 -41.03
CA LYS A 33 -41.09 48.42 -40.74
C LYS A 33 -42.04 47.80 -39.72
N PHE A 34 -41.96 48.20 -38.43
CA PHE A 34 -43.14 48.13 -37.57
C PHE A 34 -43.27 49.34 -36.64
N LYS A 35 -44.50 49.87 -36.61
CA LYS A 35 -44.94 51.11 -35.98
C LYS A 35 -45.03 50.97 -34.45
N ARG A 36 -44.68 52.04 -33.74
CA ARG A 36 -44.81 52.30 -32.28
C ARG A 36 -46.13 51.76 -31.65
N THR A 37 -47.17 51.65 -32.47
CA THR A 37 -48.54 51.22 -32.17
C THR A 37 -48.70 49.78 -31.65
N ILE A 38 -47.89 48.80 -32.11
CA ILE A 38 -48.01 47.40 -31.61
C ILE A 38 -47.40 47.24 -30.21
N ALA A 39 -46.30 47.93 -29.93
CA ALA A 39 -45.69 47.91 -28.59
C ALA A 39 -46.65 48.51 -27.54
N GLU A 40 -47.36 49.59 -27.89
CA GLU A 40 -48.39 50.20 -27.05
C GLU A 40 -49.63 49.31 -26.86
N GLN A 41 -50.03 48.53 -27.87
CA GLN A 41 -51.12 47.55 -27.75
C GLN A 41 -50.77 46.35 -26.87
N LEU A 42 -49.53 45.86 -26.92
CA LEU A 42 -49.07 44.75 -26.08
C LEU A 42 -48.95 45.16 -24.60
N LEU A 43 -48.49 46.38 -24.33
CA LEU A 43 -48.42 46.96 -22.98
C LEU A 43 -49.80 47.23 -22.36
N LYS A 44 -50.84 47.41 -23.18
CA LYS A 44 -52.24 47.53 -22.72
C LYS A 44 -52.92 46.18 -22.45
N LYS A 45 -52.46 45.09 -23.08
CA LYS A 45 -53.12 43.77 -23.05
C LYS A 45 -52.53 42.80 -22.03
N TYR A 46 -51.27 42.96 -21.65
CA TYR A 46 -50.56 42.07 -20.72
C TYR A 46 -49.86 42.86 -19.63
N SER A 47 -49.80 42.31 -18.41
CA SER A 47 -49.06 42.94 -17.32
C SER A 47 -47.56 42.93 -17.61
N LYS A 48 -46.81 43.85 -16.97
CA LYS A 48 -45.36 43.96 -17.15
C LYS A 48 -44.65 42.65 -16.76
N GLU A 49 -45.14 41.98 -15.72
CA GLU A 49 -44.60 40.72 -15.22
C GLU A 49 -44.74 39.61 -16.27
N CYS A 50 -45.90 39.53 -16.95
CA CYS A 50 -46.11 38.58 -18.05
C CYS A 50 -45.16 38.83 -19.23
N LEU A 51 -44.93 40.09 -19.58
CA LEU A 51 -44.02 40.45 -20.68
C LEU A 51 -42.56 40.16 -20.33
N ILE A 52 -42.14 40.41 -19.08
CA ILE A 52 -40.81 40.05 -18.58
C ILE A 52 -40.62 38.53 -18.58
N ALA A 53 -41.61 37.76 -18.10
CA ALA A 53 -41.54 36.30 -18.08
C ALA A 53 -41.45 35.69 -19.49
N LEU A 54 -42.22 36.20 -20.45
CA LEU A 54 -42.15 35.79 -21.86
C LEU A 54 -40.79 36.14 -22.50
N TYR A 55 -40.25 37.32 -22.19
CA TYR A 55 -38.92 37.73 -22.64
C TYR A 55 -37.84 36.82 -22.07
N GLN A 56 -37.86 36.58 -20.75
CA GLN A 56 -36.91 35.70 -20.08
C GLN A 56 -36.98 34.29 -20.67
N GLN A 57 -38.18 33.74 -20.86
CA GLN A 57 -38.37 32.43 -21.46
C GLN A 57 -37.74 32.35 -22.87
N LYS A 58 -37.99 33.35 -23.72
CA LYS A 58 -37.42 33.40 -25.09
C LYS A 58 -35.90 33.64 -25.09
N PHE A 59 -35.42 34.51 -24.21
CA PHE A 59 -33.99 34.77 -24.03
C PHE A 59 -33.25 33.49 -23.62
N TYR A 60 -33.74 32.77 -22.61
CA TYR A 60 -33.13 31.51 -22.17
C TYR A 60 -33.19 30.44 -23.26
N GLN A 61 -34.30 30.30 -23.99
CA GLN A 61 -34.39 29.38 -25.14
C GLN A 61 -33.30 29.66 -26.19
N ILE A 62 -33.13 30.93 -26.58
CA ILE A 62 -32.11 31.34 -27.57
C ILE A 62 -30.70 31.17 -27.01
N LYS A 63 -30.47 31.52 -25.74
CA LYS A 63 -29.17 31.41 -25.10
C LYS A 63 -28.74 29.94 -24.97
N ILE A 64 -29.65 29.05 -24.58
CA ILE A 64 -29.43 27.60 -24.57
C ILE A 64 -29.08 27.09 -25.96
N PHE A 65 -29.84 27.48 -26.99
CA PHE A 65 -29.57 27.07 -28.37
C PHE A 65 -28.19 27.54 -28.86
N LYS A 66 -27.82 28.81 -28.61
CA LYS A 66 -26.49 29.35 -28.96
C LYS A 66 -25.37 28.62 -28.23
N ASN A 67 -25.54 28.38 -26.93
CA ASN A 67 -24.54 27.67 -26.13
C ASN A 67 -24.39 26.22 -26.61
N LYS A 68 -25.49 25.50 -26.90
CA LYS A 68 -25.44 24.16 -27.47
C LYS A 68 -24.68 24.12 -28.80
N LYS A 69 -24.97 25.05 -29.71
CA LYS A 69 -24.26 25.15 -30.99
C LYS A 69 -22.77 25.48 -30.83
N ALA A 70 -22.43 26.33 -29.85
CA ALA A 70 -21.04 26.63 -29.54
C ALA A 70 -20.30 25.42 -28.95
N ILE A 71 -20.96 24.67 -28.05
CA ILE A 71 -20.46 23.41 -27.51
C ILE A 71 -20.24 22.40 -28.63
N GLU A 72 -21.22 22.15 -29.49
CA GLU A 72 -21.10 21.23 -30.63
C GLU A 72 -19.92 21.60 -31.55
N LYS A 73 -19.73 22.90 -31.82
CA LYS A 73 -18.61 23.37 -32.63
C LYS A 73 -17.26 23.11 -31.94
N LEU A 74 -17.15 23.42 -30.65
CA LEU A 74 -15.94 23.18 -29.88
C LEU A 74 -15.64 21.69 -29.74
N GLU A 75 -16.66 20.85 -29.55
CA GLU A 75 -16.53 19.39 -29.51
C GLU A 75 -16.06 18.84 -30.86
N GLN A 76 -16.56 19.37 -31.98
CA GLN A 76 -16.07 19.01 -33.31
C GLN A 76 -14.60 19.42 -33.51
N GLU A 77 -14.23 20.65 -33.14
CA GLU A 77 -12.85 21.13 -33.20
C GLU A 77 -11.91 20.26 -32.32
N LEU A 78 -12.37 19.88 -31.11
CA LEU A 78 -11.63 19.03 -30.19
C LEU A 78 -11.48 17.59 -30.69
N ASN A 79 -12.52 17.03 -31.30
CA ASN A 79 -12.50 15.67 -31.85
C ASN A 79 -11.66 15.56 -33.13
N LEU A 80 -11.59 16.63 -33.92
CA LEU A 80 -10.74 16.68 -35.12
C LEU A 80 -9.27 16.89 -34.78
N PHE A 81 -8.96 17.55 -33.66
CA PHE A 81 -7.59 17.82 -33.26
C PHE A 81 -7.00 16.61 -32.51
N ASP A 82 -6.06 15.93 -33.16
CA ASP A 82 -5.30 14.85 -32.52
C ASP A 82 -4.22 15.43 -31.58
N PHE A 83 -4.64 15.72 -30.34
CA PHE A 83 -3.76 16.19 -29.28
C PHE A 83 -2.60 15.24 -29.02
N ASN A 84 -2.80 13.93 -29.11
CA ASN A 84 -1.77 12.95 -28.83
C ASN A 84 -0.67 13.02 -29.90
N SER A 85 -1.06 13.07 -31.17
CA SER A 85 -0.12 13.22 -32.29
C SER A 85 0.65 14.54 -32.19
N LYS A 86 -0.03 15.65 -31.90
CA LYS A 86 0.61 16.96 -31.77
C LYS A 86 1.54 17.08 -30.56
N MET A 87 1.15 16.53 -29.41
CA MET A 87 2.03 16.48 -28.24
C MET A 87 3.25 15.59 -28.47
N LYS A 88 3.07 14.47 -29.19
CA LYS A 88 4.18 13.61 -29.60
C LYS A 88 5.14 14.34 -30.52
N GLU A 89 4.63 14.98 -31.57
CA GLU A 89 5.41 15.82 -32.51
C GLU A 89 6.19 16.91 -31.77
N TYR A 90 5.52 17.66 -30.88
CA TYR A 90 6.16 18.69 -30.06
C TYR A 90 7.29 18.11 -29.19
N SER A 91 7.03 16.99 -28.51
CA SER A 91 8.00 16.35 -27.61
C SER A 91 9.23 15.83 -28.38
N GLU A 92 9.00 15.24 -29.56
CA GLU A 92 10.06 14.76 -30.45
C GLU A 92 10.91 15.91 -30.97
N LEU A 93 10.30 16.97 -31.50
CA LEU A 93 11.00 18.16 -31.99
C LEU A 93 11.79 18.85 -30.87
N SER A 94 11.17 19.05 -29.70
CA SER A 94 11.84 19.63 -28.53
C SER A 94 13.05 18.80 -28.11
N THR A 95 12.91 17.47 -28.09
CA THR A 95 14.00 16.55 -27.76
C THR A 95 15.11 16.61 -28.80
N GLN A 96 14.78 16.68 -30.09
CA GLN A 96 15.76 16.81 -31.16
C GLN A 96 16.55 18.11 -31.06
N ILE A 97 15.88 19.25 -30.84
CA ILE A 97 16.53 20.56 -30.65
C ILE A 97 17.46 20.53 -29.43
N PHE A 98 16.99 19.97 -28.31
CA PHE A 98 17.79 19.83 -27.10
C PHE A 98 19.04 18.97 -27.34
N LYS A 99 18.89 17.80 -27.97
CA LYS A 99 20.01 16.92 -28.32
C LYS A 99 20.98 17.58 -29.31
N ALA A 100 20.49 18.34 -30.29
CA ALA A 100 21.33 19.07 -31.22
C ALA A 100 22.19 20.13 -30.49
N LYS A 101 21.60 20.86 -29.53
CA LYS A 101 22.34 21.83 -28.71
C LYS A 101 23.36 21.17 -27.78
N LEU A 102 23.04 20.01 -27.21
CA LEU A 102 24.02 19.23 -26.45
C LEU A 102 25.15 18.72 -27.37
N ALA A 103 24.82 18.28 -28.58
CA ALA A 103 25.81 17.79 -29.53
C ALA A 103 26.78 18.91 -29.96
N GLU A 104 26.27 20.10 -30.27
CA GLU A 104 27.07 21.30 -30.59
C GLU A 104 28.11 21.59 -29.50
N LYS A 105 27.72 21.49 -28.23
CA LYS A 105 28.58 21.78 -27.08
C LYS A 105 29.57 20.65 -26.75
N TYR A 106 29.12 19.38 -26.79
CA TYR A 106 29.83 18.26 -26.19
C TYR A 106 30.41 17.24 -27.17
N THR A 107 30.14 17.31 -28.47
CA THR A 107 30.63 16.31 -29.46
C THR A 107 32.04 16.61 -29.94
N LEU A 108 32.41 17.88 -30.02
CA LEU A 108 33.72 18.32 -30.53
C LEU A 108 34.85 18.25 -29.49
N GLN A 109 34.52 18.05 -28.21
CA GLN A 109 35.49 18.02 -27.11
C GLN A 109 35.44 16.68 -26.38
N LYS A 110 36.60 16.05 -26.22
CA LYS A 110 36.73 14.84 -25.40
C LYS A 110 36.55 15.23 -23.93
N ARG A 111 35.49 14.75 -23.29
CA ARG A 111 35.24 14.97 -21.86
C ARG A 111 36.43 14.48 -21.03
N LYS A 112 36.94 15.34 -20.16
CA LYS A 112 37.99 14.97 -19.21
C LYS A 112 37.40 14.11 -18.10
N THR A 113 38.16 13.11 -17.67
CA THR A 113 37.87 12.36 -16.44
C THR A 113 38.58 13.04 -15.29
N TYR A 114 37.89 13.17 -14.15
CA TYR A 114 38.42 13.80 -12.95
C TYR A 114 38.52 12.76 -11.83
N THR A 115 39.60 12.81 -11.06
CA THR A 115 39.73 12.10 -9.79
C THR A 115 38.93 12.80 -8.68
N ILE A 116 38.70 12.11 -7.55
CA ILE A 116 37.94 12.69 -6.42
C ILE A 116 38.60 13.98 -5.90
N ASP A 117 39.93 14.00 -5.80
CA ASP A 117 40.68 15.19 -5.34
C ASP A 117 40.59 16.35 -6.34
N GLU A 118 40.49 16.03 -7.63
CA GLU A 118 40.29 17.02 -8.69
C GLU A 118 38.89 17.64 -8.68
N LEU A 119 37.89 16.99 -8.09
CA LEU A 119 36.56 17.59 -7.92
C LEU A 119 36.62 18.83 -7.04
N GLN A 120 37.52 18.89 -6.05
CA GLN A 120 37.72 20.07 -5.21
C GLN A 120 38.68 21.07 -5.84
N THR A 121 39.78 20.62 -6.44
CA THR A 121 40.80 21.54 -6.97
C THR A 121 40.48 22.11 -8.35
N LYS A 122 39.64 21.42 -9.15
CA LYS A 122 39.25 21.79 -10.52
C LYS A 122 37.73 21.85 -10.69
N SER A 123 37.01 22.26 -9.65
CA SER A 123 35.55 22.26 -9.61
C SER A 123 34.88 23.00 -10.77
N GLU A 124 35.43 24.14 -11.19
CA GLU A 124 34.86 24.93 -12.29
C GLU A 124 34.94 24.21 -13.64
N ASP A 125 36.08 23.58 -13.92
CA ASP A 125 36.26 22.80 -15.16
C ASP A 125 35.41 21.54 -15.14
N PHE A 126 35.31 20.89 -13.98
CA PHE A 126 34.41 19.76 -13.78
C PHE A 126 32.95 20.12 -14.09
N ILE A 127 32.42 21.23 -13.58
CA ILE A 127 31.02 21.65 -13.86
C ILE A 127 30.80 21.96 -15.35
N LYS A 128 31.78 22.53 -16.04
CA LYS A 128 31.68 22.80 -17.48
C LYS A 128 31.50 21.50 -18.28
N ASP A 129 32.25 20.47 -17.91
CA ASP A 129 32.19 19.12 -18.52
C ASP A 129 30.97 18.31 -18.05
N TYR A 130 30.58 18.47 -16.78
CA TYR A 130 29.51 17.75 -16.09
C TYR A 130 28.53 18.73 -15.43
N PRO A 131 27.56 19.27 -16.20
CA PRO A 131 26.68 20.35 -15.74
C PRO A 131 25.61 19.90 -14.74
N VAL A 132 25.47 18.58 -14.51
CA VAL A 132 24.50 18.00 -13.58
C VAL A 132 25.26 17.15 -12.57
N VAL A 133 25.11 17.52 -11.30
CA VAL A 133 25.70 16.81 -10.15
C VAL A 133 24.56 16.21 -9.33
N LEU A 134 24.57 14.89 -9.16
CA LEU A 134 23.65 14.19 -8.26
C LEU A 134 24.35 13.94 -6.93
N SER A 135 23.73 14.38 -5.84
CA SER A 135 24.27 14.21 -4.48
C SER A 135 23.12 14.15 -3.48
N THR A 136 23.39 13.63 -2.28
CA THR A 136 22.48 13.78 -1.15
C THR A 136 22.52 15.22 -0.64
N THR A 137 21.46 15.66 0.04
CA THR A 137 21.38 17.00 0.64
C THR A 137 22.50 17.24 1.65
N TYR A 138 22.96 16.20 2.34
CA TYR A 138 24.08 16.25 3.28
C TYR A 138 25.43 16.46 2.57
N SER A 139 25.70 15.71 1.49
CA SER A 139 27.02 15.68 0.87
C SER A 139 27.28 16.82 -0.13
N LEU A 140 26.22 17.46 -0.66
CA LEU A 140 26.30 18.46 -1.72
C LEU A 140 27.35 19.56 -1.45
N ARG A 141 27.37 20.08 -0.23
CA ARG A 141 28.28 21.19 0.16
C ARG A 141 29.77 20.80 0.14
N THR A 142 30.07 19.50 0.23
CA THR A 142 31.44 18.96 0.28
C THR A 142 31.90 18.32 -1.03
N CYS A 143 31.01 18.21 -2.02
CA CYS A 143 31.32 17.57 -3.30
C CYS A 143 32.32 18.35 -4.14
N LEU A 144 32.28 19.69 -4.07
CA LEU A 144 33.15 20.61 -4.83
C LEU A 144 33.80 21.63 -3.90
N SER A 145 34.65 22.50 -4.45
CA SER A 145 35.21 23.63 -3.71
C SER A 145 34.11 24.51 -3.12
N LYS A 146 34.39 25.09 -1.95
CA LYS A 146 33.50 26.04 -1.27
C LYS A 146 33.29 27.34 -2.06
N ASP A 147 34.18 27.64 -2.99
CA ASP A 147 34.11 28.84 -3.83
C ASP A 147 33.13 28.68 -5.00
N VAL A 148 32.71 27.44 -5.28
CA VAL A 148 31.76 27.15 -6.35
C VAL A 148 30.33 27.26 -5.85
N MET A 149 29.54 28.06 -6.57
CA MET A 149 28.11 28.22 -6.33
C MET A 149 27.32 27.71 -7.53
N TYR A 150 26.42 26.76 -7.28
CA TYR A 150 25.55 26.23 -8.33
C TYR A 150 24.49 27.27 -8.74
N ASP A 151 24.05 27.22 -9.99
CA ASP A 151 22.96 28.10 -10.44
C ASP A 151 21.61 27.66 -9.89
N TYR A 152 21.38 26.35 -9.81
CA TYR A 152 20.16 25.75 -9.27
C TYR A 152 20.49 24.56 -8.37
N VAL A 153 19.73 24.42 -7.29
CA VAL A 153 19.56 23.17 -6.55
C VAL A 153 18.14 22.67 -6.74
N ILE A 154 17.99 21.41 -7.14
CA ILE A 154 16.69 20.74 -7.23
C ILE A 154 16.67 19.67 -6.15
N VAL A 155 15.78 19.81 -5.17
CA VAL A 155 15.61 18.84 -4.09
C VAL A 155 14.35 18.05 -4.38
N ASP A 156 14.52 16.81 -4.83
CA ASP A 156 13.43 15.86 -5.01
C ASP A 156 13.12 15.14 -3.69
N GLU A 157 11.89 14.61 -3.55
CA GLU A 157 11.41 13.95 -2.32
C GLU A 157 11.61 14.81 -1.06
N ALA A 158 11.46 16.13 -1.19
CA ALA A 158 11.74 17.11 -0.13
C ALA A 158 10.81 16.99 1.10
N SER A 159 9.73 16.20 1.01
CA SER A 159 8.91 15.83 2.17
C SER A 159 9.64 14.90 3.15
N GLN A 160 10.66 14.18 2.68
CA GLN A 160 11.50 13.28 3.48
C GLN A 160 12.81 13.93 3.94
N VAL A 161 13.15 15.11 3.41
CA VAL A 161 14.39 15.82 3.73
C VAL A 161 14.19 16.60 5.02
N ASP A 162 15.11 16.41 5.97
CA ASP A 162 15.14 17.17 7.21
C ASP A 162 15.62 18.62 7.00
N LEU A 163 15.27 19.51 7.93
CA LEU A 163 15.58 20.94 7.78
C LEU A 163 17.08 21.22 7.72
N CYS A 164 17.90 20.52 8.51
CA CYS A 164 19.33 20.81 8.61
C CYS A 164 20.04 20.47 7.29
N THR A 165 19.82 19.27 6.75
CA THR A 165 20.43 18.88 5.47
C THR A 165 19.85 19.66 4.30
N GLY A 166 18.55 19.99 4.35
CA GLY A 166 17.91 20.84 3.36
C GLY A 166 18.52 22.25 3.29
N VAL A 167 18.74 22.90 4.43
CA VAL A 167 19.38 24.23 4.49
C VAL A 167 20.82 24.19 3.99
N LEU A 168 21.57 23.12 4.31
CA LEU A 168 22.92 22.93 3.76
C LEU A 168 22.89 22.86 2.23
N ALA A 169 21.96 22.12 1.64
CA ALA A 169 21.80 22.05 0.19
C ALA A 169 21.40 23.40 -0.43
N LEU A 170 20.48 24.13 0.23
CA LEU A 170 20.07 25.46 -0.20
C LEU A 170 21.22 26.47 -0.19
N SER A 171 22.17 26.34 0.75
CA SER A 171 23.32 27.25 0.85
C SER A 171 24.31 27.14 -0.32
N SER A 172 24.22 26.09 -1.14
CA SER A 172 25.16 25.83 -2.23
C SER A 172 24.73 26.43 -3.58
N ALA A 173 23.53 26.99 -3.70
CA ALA A 173 22.99 27.43 -4.98
C ALA A 173 22.31 28.80 -4.93
N LYS A 174 22.26 29.48 -6.09
CA LYS A 174 21.59 30.78 -6.25
C LYS A 174 20.06 30.67 -6.26
N LYS A 175 19.53 29.55 -6.77
CA LYS A 175 18.10 29.29 -6.93
C LYS A 175 17.79 27.87 -6.48
N ALA A 176 16.57 27.66 -6.01
CA ALA A 176 16.11 26.36 -5.53
C ALA A 176 14.77 25.97 -6.17
N VAL A 177 14.63 24.68 -6.47
CA VAL A 177 13.36 24.04 -6.83
C VAL A 177 13.15 22.90 -5.84
N ILE A 178 12.07 22.99 -5.06
CA ILE A 178 11.74 22.01 -4.03
C ILE A 178 10.56 21.19 -4.53
N VAL A 179 10.76 19.89 -4.66
CA VAL A 179 9.79 18.93 -5.21
C VAL A 179 9.54 17.85 -4.17
N GLY A 180 8.28 17.51 -3.93
CA GLY A 180 7.89 16.45 -3.02
C GLY A 180 6.40 16.46 -2.75
N ASP A 181 5.95 15.58 -1.86
CA ASP A 181 4.53 15.41 -1.55
C ASP A 181 4.32 15.22 -0.04
N LEU A 182 3.66 16.21 0.58
CA LEU A 182 3.33 16.18 2.01
C LEU A 182 2.24 15.14 2.37
N LYS A 183 1.55 14.57 1.37
CA LYS A 183 0.60 13.46 1.55
C LYS A 183 1.28 12.08 1.45
N GLN A 184 2.56 12.03 1.11
CA GLN A 184 3.39 10.82 1.17
C GLN A 184 4.29 10.84 2.42
N LEU A 185 5.29 9.97 2.50
CA LEU A 185 6.05 9.76 3.73
C LEU A 185 6.78 11.03 4.19
N PRO A 186 6.63 11.41 5.47
CA PRO A 186 7.40 12.51 6.05
C PRO A 186 8.82 12.06 6.41
N ASN A 187 9.67 13.03 6.76
CA ASN A 187 10.97 12.75 7.35
C ASN A 187 10.81 11.99 8.68
N VAL A 188 11.64 10.96 8.89
CA VAL A 188 11.63 10.19 10.14
C VAL A 188 12.50 10.89 11.18
N VAL A 189 11.87 11.43 12.23
CA VAL A 189 12.56 12.04 13.36
C VAL A 189 12.61 11.07 14.53
N ASP A 190 13.81 10.73 14.99
CA ASP A 190 13.96 9.87 16.16
C ASP A 190 13.55 10.59 17.47
N SER A 191 13.22 9.79 18.48
CA SER A 191 12.74 10.31 19.77
C SER A 191 13.75 11.20 20.51
N LYS A 192 15.05 11.03 20.27
CA LYS A 192 16.10 11.84 20.91
C LYS A 192 16.11 13.23 20.29
N ASN A 193 16.15 13.32 18.97
CA ASN A 193 16.11 14.57 18.22
C ASN A 193 14.78 15.31 18.41
N ALA A 194 13.66 14.59 18.52
CA ALA A 194 12.38 15.18 18.86
C ALA A 194 12.41 15.89 20.23
N LYS A 195 12.96 15.25 21.26
CA LYS A 195 13.10 15.83 22.61
C LYS A 195 14.03 17.04 22.63
N LEU A 196 15.19 16.92 21.98
CA LEU A 196 16.13 18.05 21.84
C LEU A 196 15.47 19.25 21.15
N THR A 197 14.69 18.99 20.11
CA THR A 197 13.93 20.05 19.43
C THR A 197 12.93 20.71 20.38
N ASP A 198 12.18 19.92 21.16
CA ASP A 198 11.23 20.46 22.14
C ASP A 198 11.93 21.30 23.22
N GLU A 199 13.09 20.86 23.72
CA GLU A 199 13.89 21.63 24.68
C GLU A 199 14.37 22.97 24.12
N VAL A 200 14.87 23.00 22.88
CA VAL A 200 15.29 24.26 22.24
C VAL A 200 14.10 25.20 22.06
N PHE A 201 12.97 24.72 21.54
CA PHE A 201 11.78 25.56 21.32
C PHE A 201 11.12 26.05 22.61
N ASN A 202 11.24 25.30 23.71
CA ASN A 202 10.74 25.76 25.01
C ASN A 202 11.64 26.85 25.63
N ASN A 203 12.94 26.84 25.30
CA ASN A 203 13.92 27.79 25.83
C ASN A 203 14.10 29.03 24.94
N PHE A 204 13.78 28.93 23.65
CA PHE A 204 13.93 29.99 22.66
C PHE A 204 12.61 30.23 21.94
N ASP A 205 12.13 31.48 21.93
CA ASP A 205 10.92 31.89 21.20
C ASP A 205 11.19 31.88 19.69
N MET A 206 11.05 30.70 19.07
CA MET A 206 11.33 30.47 17.66
C MET A 206 10.03 30.13 16.90
N PRO A 207 9.88 30.64 15.66
CA PRO A 207 8.73 30.29 14.82
C PRO A 207 8.61 28.79 14.54
N GLU A 208 7.39 28.25 14.59
CA GLU A 208 7.09 26.81 14.41
C GLU A 208 7.62 26.26 13.07
N VAL A 209 7.69 27.08 12.02
CA VAL A 209 8.23 26.71 10.70
C VAL A 209 9.66 26.17 10.73
N TYR A 210 10.42 26.44 11.80
CA TYR A 210 11.78 25.92 11.99
C TYR A 210 11.83 24.67 12.85
N ARG A 211 10.69 24.14 13.30
CA ARG A 211 10.64 23.03 14.24
C ARG A 211 10.91 21.72 13.54
N TYR A 212 12.16 21.28 13.66
CA TYR A 212 12.70 20.05 13.09
C TYR A 212 11.82 18.80 13.29
N LYS A 213 11.16 18.71 14.46
CA LYS A 213 10.26 17.60 14.83
C LYS A 213 9.00 17.53 13.96
N ASN A 214 8.45 18.67 13.57
CA ASN A 214 7.14 18.78 12.94
C ASN A 214 7.22 19.13 11.44
N HIS A 215 8.35 19.68 11.00
CA HIS A 215 8.54 20.16 9.64
C HIS A 215 9.71 19.46 8.93
N CYS A 216 9.44 19.03 7.70
CA CYS A 216 10.45 18.72 6.68
C CYS A 216 10.76 19.97 5.83
N LEU A 217 11.78 19.87 4.97
CA LEU A 217 12.19 20.95 4.08
C LEU A 217 11.02 21.50 3.26
N LEU A 218 10.21 20.63 2.64
CA LEU A 218 9.07 21.04 1.82
C LEU A 218 8.06 21.85 2.64
N SER A 219 7.61 21.33 3.78
CA SER A 219 6.59 21.99 4.61
C SER A 219 7.06 23.35 5.13
N SER A 220 8.32 23.45 5.57
CA SER A 220 8.92 24.67 6.10
C SER A 220 9.05 25.75 5.01
N VAL A 221 9.60 25.38 3.84
CA VAL A 221 9.76 26.31 2.71
C VAL A 221 8.41 26.78 2.19
N SER A 222 7.41 25.90 2.08
CA SER A 222 6.06 26.26 1.64
C SER A 222 5.38 27.25 2.58
N GLU A 223 5.56 27.09 3.89
CA GLU A 223 4.96 27.99 4.88
C GLU A 223 5.71 29.33 5.00
N LEU A 224 7.03 29.31 4.91
CA LEU A 224 7.87 30.50 5.04
C LEU A 224 7.80 31.38 3.79
N PHE A 225 7.84 30.78 2.59
CA PHE A 225 7.85 31.49 1.32
C PHE A 225 6.50 31.41 0.60
N LYS A 226 5.42 31.86 1.26
CA LYS A 226 4.04 31.83 0.69
C LYS A 226 3.87 32.55 -0.66
N LYS A 227 4.78 33.48 -0.99
CA LYS A 227 4.80 34.22 -2.26
C LYS A 227 5.56 33.50 -3.37
N ALA A 228 6.32 32.45 -3.04
CA ALA A 228 7.03 31.66 -4.04
C ALA A 228 5.99 30.92 -4.92
N PRO A 229 6.28 30.73 -6.23
CA PRO A 229 5.41 29.95 -7.10
C PRO A 229 5.22 28.54 -6.57
N HIS A 230 3.97 28.11 -6.40
CA HIS A 230 3.60 26.77 -5.99
C HIS A 230 2.70 26.14 -7.06
N THR A 231 3.11 24.98 -7.58
CA THR A 231 2.39 24.27 -8.64
C THR A 231 2.14 22.84 -8.21
N LEU A 232 0.87 22.47 -8.07
CA LEU A 232 0.46 21.07 -7.92
C LEU A 232 0.43 20.41 -9.30
N LEU A 233 1.19 19.33 -9.47
CA LEU A 233 1.08 18.48 -10.65
C LEU A 233 -0.18 17.63 -10.52
N LYS A 234 -1.18 17.91 -11.36
CA LYS A 234 -2.51 17.28 -11.25
C LYS A 234 -2.62 15.97 -12.02
N GLU A 235 -1.85 15.80 -13.09
CA GLU A 235 -2.02 14.70 -14.02
C GLU A 235 -1.37 13.41 -13.48
N HIS A 236 -2.16 12.34 -13.35
CA HIS A 236 -1.70 11.04 -12.88
C HIS A 236 -1.76 9.98 -13.99
N TYR A 237 -0.63 9.33 -14.25
CA TYR A 237 -0.46 8.39 -15.36
C TYR A 237 -0.18 6.94 -14.95
N ARG A 238 0.06 6.69 -13.65
CA ARG A 238 0.63 5.41 -13.17
C ARG A 238 -0.42 4.34 -12.91
N CYS A 239 -1.20 4.51 -11.86
CA CYS A 239 -2.11 3.48 -11.34
C CYS A 239 -3.40 3.38 -12.16
N HIS A 240 -4.00 2.19 -12.19
CA HIS A 240 -5.34 1.97 -12.70
C HIS A 240 -6.33 2.99 -12.10
N PRO A 241 -7.29 3.56 -12.88
CA PRO A 241 -8.18 4.62 -12.42
C PRO A 241 -8.87 4.36 -11.07
N LYS A 242 -9.40 3.15 -10.86
CA LYS A 242 -10.02 2.76 -9.57
C LYS A 242 -9.06 2.77 -8.37
N ILE A 243 -7.77 2.47 -8.58
CA ILE A 243 -6.79 2.48 -7.48
C ILE A 243 -6.50 3.92 -7.06
N ILE A 244 -6.12 4.77 -8.02
CA ILE A 244 -5.78 6.16 -7.72
C ILE A 244 -7.01 6.99 -7.32
N GLU A 245 -8.22 6.66 -7.79
CA GLU A 245 -9.44 7.37 -7.41
C GLU A 245 -9.65 7.36 -5.88
N PHE A 246 -9.37 6.23 -5.22
CA PHE A 246 -9.42 6.19 -3.76
C PHE A 246 -8.44 7.19 -3.13
N CYS A 247 -7.17 7.16 -3.53
CA CYS A 247 -6.17 8.10 -3.03
C CYS A 247 -6.54 9.56 -3.34
N ASN A 248 -7.05 9.83 -4.54
CA ASN A 248 -7.45 11.17 -4.98
C ASN A 248 -8.58 11.73 -4.10
N LYS A 249 -9.60 10.92 -3.81
CA LYS A 249 -10.69 11.28 -2.90
C LYS A 249 -10.20 11.47 -1.47
N LYS A 250 -9.36 10.56 -0.98
CA LYS A 250 -8.97 10.52 0.44
C LYS A 250 -7.88 11.51 0.81
N PHE A 251 -6.89 11.73 -0.06
CA PHE A 251 -5.67 12.48 0.28
C PHE A 251 -5.51 13.78 -0.51
N TYR A 252 -6.09 13.88 -1.71
CA TYR A 252 -5.86 14.99 -2.65
C TYR A 252 -7.12 15.78 -3.00
N ASN A 253 -8.23 15.61 -2.26
CA ASN A 253 -9.47 16.37 -2.45
C ASN A 253 -10.01 16.38 -3.90
N ASN A 254 -9.79 15.31 -4.67
CA ASN A 254 -10.14 15.20 -6.09
C ASN A 254 -9.42 16.20 -7.03
N GLU A 255 -8.27 16.74 -6.62
CA GLU A 255 -7.49 17.65 -7.48
C GLU A 255 -6.71 16.93 -8.58
N LEU A 256 -6.47 15.61 -8.46
CA LEU A 256 -5.75 14.85 -9.48
C LEU A 256 -6.66 14.53 -10.69
N ILE A 257 -6.11 14.69 -11.89
CA ILE A 257 -6.70 14.33 -13.17
C ILE A 257 -6.13 12.98 -13.60
N ILE A 258 -6.97 11.96 -13.64
CA ILE A 258 -6.56 10.59 -13.95
C ILE A 258 -6.45 10.42 -15.47
N LEU A 259 -5.23 10.25 -15.97
CA LEU A 259 -4.89 10.03 -17.38
C LEU A 259 -4.27 8.65 -17.64
N SER A 260 -4.17 7.82 -16.60
CA SER A 260 -3.74 6.43 -16.68
C SER A 260 -4.64 5.62 -17.62
N LYS A 261 -4.04 4.86 -18.54
CA LYS A 261 -4.76 3.91 -19.39
C LYS A 261 -4.92 2.57 -18.68
N ILE A 262 -6.02 1.88 -18.94
CA ILE A 262 -6.24 0.51 -18.47
C ILE A 262 -5.31 -0.40 -19.28
N GLN A 263 -4.40 -1.09 -18.60
CA GLN A 263 -3.34 -1.91 -19.23
C GLN A 263 -3.69 -3.41 -19.26
N SER A 264 -4.60 -3.87 -18.40
CA SER A 264 -5.00 -5.28 -18.31
C SER A 264 -6.44 -5.44 -17.88
N ASP A 265 -7.01 -6.61 -18.17
CA ASP A 265 -8.36 -7.02 -17.73
C ASP A 265 -8.40 -7.52 -16.28
N LYS A 266 -7.28 -7.43 -15.56
CA LYS A 266 -7.22 -7.82 -14.15
C LYS A 266 -8.17 -6.96 -13.33
N LYS A 267 -8.75 -7.56 -12.29
CA LYS A 267 -9.57 -6.81 -11.34
C LYS A 267 -8.65 -5.87 -10.56
N PRO A 268 -8.86 -4.54 -10.62
CA PRO A 268 -7.87 -3.59 -10.10
C PRO A 268 -7.78 -3.56 -8.57
N LEU A 269 -8.83 -4.02 -7.88
CA LEU A 269 -8.92 -4.00 -6.43
C LEU A 269 -9.52 -5.30 -5.93
N ILE A 270 -8.85 -5.94 -4.97
CA ILE A 270 -9.32 -7.17 -4.31
C ILE A 270 -9.00 -7.09 -2.82
N VAL A 271 -9.92 -7.57 -1.98
CA VAL A 271 -9.67 -7.75 -0.54
C VAL A 271 -9.72 -9.23 -0.21
N TYR A 272 -8.69 -9.72 0.49
CA TYR A 272 -8.69 -11.02 1.15
C TYR A 272 -8.78 -10.84 2.66
N LYS A 273 -9.84 -11.38 3.25
CA LYS A 273 -10.03 -11.45 4.70
C LYS A 273 -9.57 -12.81 5.20
N THR A 274 -8.62 -12.82 6.12
CA THR A 274 -8.28 -14.05 6.85
C THR A 274 -9.42 -14.42 7.81
N VAL A 275 -9.46 -15.66 8.29
CA VAL A 275 -10.37 -16.01 9.39
C VAL A 275 -10.13 -15.09 10.60
N ALA A 276 -11.16 -14.85 11.42
CA ALA A 276 -11.00 -14.09 12.65
C ALA A 276 -10.03 -14.80 13.60
N GLY A 277 -9.23 -14.05 14.36
CA GLY A 277 -8.30 -14.62 15.33
C GLY A 277 -7.12 -13.71 15.66
N ASN A 278 -6.33 -14.14 16.64
CA ASN A 278 -5.12 -13.44 17.08
C ASN A 278 -3.87 -14.06 16.46
N HIS A 279 -3.72 -13.87 15.14
CA HIS A 279 -2.67 -14.45 14.32
C HIS A 279 -1.33 -13.69 14.38
N THR A 280 -1.34 -12.42 14.81
CA THR A 280 -0.11 -11.62 14.94
C THR A 280 0.68 -11.95 16.21
N ARG A 281 1.99 -12.20 16.06
CA ARG A 281 2.97 -12.37 17.16
C ARG A 281 4.26 -11.66 16.76
N ASP A 282 4.81 -10.81 17.63
CA ASP A 282 6.02 -10.01 17.36
C ASP A 282 5.99 -9.29 15.99
N ASN A 283 4.82 -8.73 15.64
CA ASN A 283 4.54 -8.06 14.38
C ASN A 283 4.75 -8.93 13.13
N VAL A 284 4.55 -10.25 13.28
CA VAL A 284 4.48 -11.24 12.21
C VAL A 284 3.11 -11.89 12.25
N ASN A 285 2.44 -11.97 11.10
CA ASN A 285 1.19 -12.68 10.92
C ASN A 285 1.37 -13.80 9.91
N GLN A 286 1.67 -15.00 10.43
CA GLN A 286 1.90 -16.19 9.61
C GLN A 286 0.66 -16.56 8.79
N ARG A 287 -0.55 -16.33 9.31
CA ARG A 287 -1.79 -16.61 8.57
C ARG A 287 -1.87 -15.79 7.30
N GLN A 288 -1.54 -14.49 7.35
CA GLN A 288 -1.52 -13.66 6.13
C GLN A 288 -0.46 -14.15 5.13
N ILE A 289 0.72 -14.58 5.60
CA ILE A 289 1.77 -15.15 4.73
C ILE A 289 1.25 -16.41 4.01
N ASP A 290 0.60 -17.31 4.76
CA ASP A 290 0.05 -18.56 4.22
C ASP A 290 -1.06 -18.27 3.20
N VAL A 291 -1.94 -17.29 3.46
CA VAL A 291 -2.97 -16.86 2.51
C VAL A 291 -2.37 -16.26 1.25
N ILE A 292 -1.34 -15.42 1.38
CA ILE A 292 -0.66 -14.85 0.21
C ILE A 292 -0.08 -15.96 -0.67
N LYS A 293 0.64 -16.91 -0.06
CA LYS A 293 1.35 -17.98 -0.78
C LYS A 293 0.42 -19.02 -1.39
N ASN A 294 -0.53 -19.52 -0.60
CA ASN A 294 -1.30 -20.71 -0.96
C ASN A 294 -2.67 -20.39 -1.57
N GLU A 295 -3.16 -19.16 -1.42
CA GLU A 295 -4.49 -18.76 -1.91
C GLU A 295 -4.40 -17.62 -2.92
N ILE A 296 -3.81 -16.47 -2.56
CA ILE A 296 -3.83 -15.27 -3.40
C ILE A 296 -3.01 -15.47 -4.69
N ILE A 297 -1.74 -15.88 -4.56
CA ILE A 297 -0.86 -16.05 -5.72
C ILE A 297 -1.44 -17.06 -6.73
N PRO A 298 -1.92 -18.25 -6.32
CA PRO A 298 -2.56 -19.18 -7.24
C PRO A 298 -3.89 -18.69 -7.80
N ASN A 299 -4.80 -18.16 -6.97
CA ASN A 299 -6.16 -17.79 -7.42
C ASN A 299 -6.16 -16.60 -8.39
N GLU A 300 -5.26 -15.64 -8.18
CA GLU A 300 -5.15 -14.44 -9.03
C GLU A 300 -4.14 -14.62 -10.17
N ASN A 301 -3.57 -15.83 -10.33
CA ASN A 301 -2.55 -16.16 -11.33
C ASN A 301 -1.39 -15.14 -11.34
N LEU A 302 -0.79 -14.91 -10.17
CA LEU A 302 0.27 -13.92 -10.03
C LEU A 302 1.64 -14.53 -10.41
N CYS A 303 2.39 -13.82 -11.24
CA CYS A 303 3.76 -14.21 -11.59
C CYS A 303 4.69 -13.88 -10.42
N THR A 304 5.49 -14.86 -10.01
CA THR A 304 6.48 -14.70 -8.94
C THR A 304 7.91 -14.65 -9.47
N ILE A 305 8.11 -14.54 -10.79
CA ILE A 305 9.42 -14.68 -11.44
C ILE A 305 9.92 -13.35 -12.03
N ASP A 306 9.03 -12.49 -12.52
CA ASP A 306 9.35 -11.34 -13.38
C ASP A 306 9.37 -9.98 -12.66
N ASP A 307 9.65 -9.95 -11.35
CA ASP A 307 9.66 -8.76 -10.48
C ASP A 307 8.36 -7.93 -10.52
N SER A 308 7.28 -8.44 -11.11
CA SER A 308 6.03 -7.70 -11.29
C SER A 308 5.15 -7.67 -10.04
N LEU A 309 5.46 -8.48 -9.03
CA LEU A 309 4.73 -8.61 -7.77
C LEU A 309 5.51 -8.00 -6.60
N GLY A 310 4.94 -6.97 -5.99
CA GLY A 310 5.41 -6.42 -4.73
C GLY A 310 4.50 -6.80 -3.56
N ILE A 311 5.07 -7.09 -2.39
CA ILE A 311 4.35 -7.28 -1.12
C ILE A 311 4.80 -6.17 -0.17
N VAL A 312 3.86 -5.30 0.18
CA VAL A 312 4.09 -4.15 1.05
C VAL A 312 3.47 -4.42 2.42
N THR A 313 4.25 -4.19 3.47
CA THR A 313 3.81 -4.39 4.86
C THR A 313 4.35 -3.29 5.77
N PRO A 314 3.66 -2.93 6.87
CA PRO A 314 4.13 -1.87 7.76
C PRO A 314 5.28 -2.32 8.70
N TYR A 315 5.53 -3.62 8.84
CA TYR A 315 6.46 -4.15 9.84
C TYR A 315 7.66 -4.89 9.25
N ARG A 316 8.85 -4.55 9.75
CA ARG A 316 10.12 -5.19 9.36
C ARG A 316 10.14 -6.70 9.61
N ASN A 317 9.56 -7.18 10.70
CA ASN A 317 9.55 -8.61 11.02
C ASN A 317 8.70 -9.40 10.02
N GLN A 318 7.52 -8.87 9.64
CA GLN A 318 6.72 -9.45 8.56
C GLN A 318 7.47 -9.44 7.24
N THR A 319 8.14 -8.33 6.90
CA THR A 319 8.99 -8.24 5.70
C THR A 319 10.02 -9.36 5.67
N ASN A 320 10.78 -9.54 6.76
CA ASN A 320 11.81 -10.57 6.83
C ASN A 320 11.20 -11.97 6.64
N ALA A 321 10.07 -12.26 7.30
CA ALA A 321 9.38 -13.54 7.16
C ALA A 321 8.89 -13.80 5.72
N LEU A 322 8.36 -12.78 5.04
CA LEU A 322 7.96 -12.85 3.64
C LEU A 322 9.17 -13.06 2.72
N GLN A 323 10.25 -12.30 2.93
CA GLN A 323 11.49 -12.45 2.16
C GLN A 323 12.08 -13.86 2.29
N SER A 324 12.07 -14.44 3.49
CA SER A 324 12.49 -15.82 3.70
C SER A 324 11.58 -16.83 2.97
N GLN A 325 10.27 -16.59 2.94
CA GLN A 325 9.30 -17.47 2.27
C GLN A 325 9.36 -17.42 0.75
N PHE A 326 9.71 -16.26 0.20
CA PHE A 326 9.82 -16.01 -1.24
C PHE A 326 11.28 -15.93 -1.72
N ASN A 327 12.22 -16.46 -0.93
CA ASN A 327 13.63 -16.48 -1.31
C ASN A 327 13.82 -17.28 -2.61
N GLY A 328 14.61 -16.73 -3.54
CA GLY A 328 14.81 -17.32 -4.87
C GLY A 328 13.68 -17.06 -5.88
N THR A 329 12.70 -16.21 -5.54
CA THR A 329 11.67 -15.72 -6.47
C THR A 329 11.92 -14.24 -6.81
N GLY A 330 11.26 -13.73 -7.85
CA GLY A 330 11.21 -12.29 -8.17
C GLY A 330 10.22 -11.49 -7.32
N VAL A 331 9.63 -12.07 -6.27
CA VAL A 331 8.68 -11.34 -5.41
C VAL A 331 9.43 -10.36 -4.53
N LYS A 332 9.10 -9.08 -4.64
CA LYS A 332 9.70 -8.03 -3.81
C LYS A 332 8.87 -7.81 -2.56
N ALA A 333 9.34 -8.26 -1.40
CA ALA A 333 8.68 -8.01 -0.12
C ALA A 333 9.47 -6.97 0.71
N ASP A 334 8.85 -5.86 1.09
CA ASP A 334 9.50 -4.82 1.90
C ASP A 334 8.50 -3.93 2.67
N THR A 335 9.05 -3.11 3.56
CA THR A 335 8.31 -2.09 4.29
C THR A 335 7.80 -0.98 3.37
N VAL A 336 6.70 -0.32 3.75
CA VAL A 336 6.16 0.84 3.02
C VAL A 336 7.24 1.89 2.77
N ASP A 337 8.06 2.17 3.78
CA ASP A 337 9.12 3.19 3.75
C ASP A 337 10.19 2.89 2.69
N LYS A 338 10.49 1.61 2.44
CA LYS A 338 11.46 1.19 1.41
C LYS A 338 10.86 1.01 0.02
N PHE A 339 9.53 0.94 -0.08
CA PHE A 339 8.81 0.89 -1.35
C PHE A 339 8.62 2.27 -1.99
N GLN A 340 8.98 3.35 -1.29
CA GLN A 340 8.89 4.69 -1.86
C GLN A 340 9.75 4.83 -3.12
N GLY A 341 9.20 5.52 -4.12
CA GLY A 341 9.83 5.66 -5.44
C GLY A 341 9.82 4.41 -6.31
N GLN A 342 9.35 3.26 -5.80
CA GLN A 342 9.24 2.01 -6.55
C GLN A 342 7.79 1.77 -6.98
N GLU A 343 7.58 0.88 -7.94
CA GLU A 343 6.25 0.49 -8.43
C GLU A 343 6.29 -0.95 -8.95
N ASN A 344 5.14 -1.63 -8.89
CA ASN A 344 4.98 -2.98 -9.42
C ASN A 344 3.62 -3.09 -10.12
N LYS A 345 3.50 -4.02 -11.07
CA LYS A 345 2.22 -4.29 -11.75
C LYS A 345 1.14 -4.68 -10.74
N VAL A 346 1.50 -5.53 -9.78
CA VAL A 346 0.63 -5.97 -8.70
C VAL A 346 1.28 -5.66 -7.35
N ILE A 347 0.52 -5.06 -6.44
CA ILE A 347 0.91 -4.90 -5.04
C ILE A 347 -0.04 -5.68 -4.14
N ILE A 348 0.52 -6.45 -3.21
CA ILE A 348 -0.19 -7.04 -2.09
C ILE A 348 0.13 -6.22 -0.84
N LEU A 349 -0.88 -5.56 -0.27
CA LEU A 349 -0.78 -4.85 1.01
C LEU A 349 -1.16 -5.79 2.17
N SER A 350 -0.16 -6.23 2.95
CA SER A 350 -0.36 -7.04 4.15
C SER A 350 -0.42 -6.15 5.39
N THR A 351 -1.59 -6.06 6.02
CA THR A 351 -1.83 -5.21 7.19
C THR A 351 -1.22 -5.74 8.49
N VAL A 352 -1.00 -7.06 8.56
CA VAL A 352 -0.40 -7.80 9.68
C VAL A 352 -1.19 -7.80 10.98
N ASP A 353 -1.67 -6.65 11.45
CA ASP A 353 -2.31 -6.51 12.75
C ASP A 353 -3.61 -7.32 12.87
N ASN A 354 -3.89 -7.81 14.08
CA ASN A 354 -5.17 -8.45 14.40
C ASN A 354 -6.31 -7.43 14.41
N ASN A 355 -6.03 -6.23 14.90
CA ASN A 355 -6.93 -5.09 14.90
C ASN A 355 -6.15 -3.89 14.37
N ILE A 356 -6.75 -3.11 13.47
CA ILE A 356 -6.12 -1.95 12.86
C ILE A 356 -5.65 -0.98 13.95
N THR A 357 -4.37 -0.60 13.89
CA THR A 357 -3.71 0.33 14.81
C THR A 357 -3.40 1.64 14.11
N ASP A 358 -3.12 2.70 14.86
CA ASP A 358 -2.76 4.01 14.29
C ASP A 358 -1.46 3.95 13.46
N PHE A 359 -0.58 2.99 13.76
CA PHE A 359 0.64 2.76 13.00
C PHE A 359 0.36 2.18 11.61
N THR A 360 -0.57 1.21 11.53
CA THR A 360 -0.95 0.57 10.26
C THR A 360 -1.96 1.40 9.47
N ASP A 361 -2.77 2.21 10.16
CA ASP A 361 -3.72 3.14 9.56
C ASP A 361 -3.13 4.53 9.26
N ASN A 362 -1.79 4.66 9.23
CA ASN A 362 -1.14 5.93 8.96
C ASN A 362 -1.46 6.43 7.53
N PRO A 363 -1.99 7.65 7.37
CA PRO A 363 -2.47 8.15 6.08
C PRO A 363 -1.37 8.25 5.02
N ASN A 364 -0.20 8.76 5.39
CA ASN A 364 0.93 8.94 4.48
C ASN A 364 1.46 7.59 3.96
N ARG A 365 1.57 6.60 4.85
CA ARG A 365 1.99 5.23 4.51
C ARG A 365 0.98 4.52 3.62
N LEU A 366 -0.31 4.61 3.94
CA LEU A 366 -1.35 4.00 3.11
C LEU A 366 -1.40 4.64 1.73
N ASN A 367 -1.29 5.97 1.63
CA ASN A 367 -1.22 6.65 0.34
C ASN A 367 -0.06 6.12 -0.51
N VAL A 368 1.14 5.98 0.08
CA VAL A 368 2.29 5.37 -0.61
C VAL A 368 1.99 3.93 -1.01
N ALA A 369 1.60 3.06 -0.07
CA ALA A 369 1.39 1.64 -0.30
C ALA A 369 0.35 1.35 -1.40
N ILE A 370 -0.77 2.08 -1.39
CA ILE A 370 -1.86 1.94 -2.38
C ILE A 370 -1.39 2.44 -3.75
N SER A 371 -0.70 3.59 -3.80
CA SER A 371 -0.23 4.21 -5.06
C SER A 371 0.95 3.48 -5.73
N ARG A 372 1.49 2.41 -5.12
CA ARG A 372 2.55 1.58 -5.73
C ARG A 372 2.03 0.56 -6.75
N ALA A 373 0.73 0.26 -6.73
CA ALA A 373 0.11 -0.65 -7.70
C ALA A 373 -0.16 0.05 -9.03
N ILE A 374 0.34 -0.52 -10.12
CA ILE A 374 0.03 -0.06 -11.48
C ILE A 374 -1.30 -0.65 -11.96
N GLU A 375 -1.46 -1.97 -11.94
CA GLU A 375 -2.64 -2.66 -12.50
C GLU A 375 -3.61 -3.14 -11.42
N GLN A 376 -3.08 -3.76 -10.35
CA GLN A 376 -3.89 -4.44 -9.34
C GLN A 376 -3.33 -4.24 -7.93
N LEU A 377 -4.22 -3.90 -7.01
CA LEU A 377 -3.96 -3.85 -5.57
C LEU A 377 -4.78 -4.93 -4.86
N ILE A 378 -4.10 -5.77 -4.08
CA ILE A 378 -4.71 -6.81 -3.26
C ILE A 378 -4.45 -6.47 -1.80
N VAL A 379 -5.50 -6.31 -1.00
CA VAL A 379 -5.39 -5.94 0.42
C VAL A 379 -5.69 -7.16 1.27
N VAL A 380 -4.76 -7.52 2.17
CA VAL A 380 -4.92 -8.66 3.09
C VAL A 380 -5.17 -8.13 4.50
N ILE A 381 -6.34 -8.45 5.05
CA ILE A 381 -6.79 -8.00 6.38
C ILE A 381 -7.16 -9.16 7.30
N ASN A 382 -7.18 -8.89 8.61
CA ASN A 382 -7.74 -9.82 9.58
C ASN A 382 -9.29 -9.81 9.51
N GLY A 383 -9.92 -10.98 9.64
CA GLY A 383 -11.38 -11.13 9.68
C GLY A 383 -12.03 -10.72 11.01
N ASN A 384 -11.25 -10.27 11.99
CA ASN A 384 -11.79 -9.67 13.21
C ASN A 384 -12.65 -8.43 12.91
N GLU A 385 -13.63 -8.14 13.77
CA GLU A 385 -14.37 -6.88 13.71
C GLU A 385 -13.44 -5.69 13.97
N GLN A 386 -13.42 -4.75 13.02
CA GLN A 386 -12.53 -3.60 13.03
C GLN A 386 -13.26 -2.29 13.38
N LYS A 387 -12.54 -1.29 13.89
CA LYS A 387 -13.08 0.07 14.12
C LYS A 387 -13.55 0.70 12.81
N LYS A 388 -14.79 1.20 12.78
CA LYS A 388 -15.45 1.65 11.52
C LYS A 388 -14.78 2.84 10.81
N ASP A 389 -14.02 3.65 11.54
CA ASP A 389 -13.51 4.95 11.10
C ASP A 389 -12.01 4.93 10.71
N THR A 390 -11.50 3.76 10.31
CA THR A 390 -10.11 3.62 9.82
C THR A 390 -10.04 3.76 8.30
N ILE A 391 -8.92 4.28 7.81
CA ILE A 391 -8.66 4.45 6.37
C ILE A 391 -8.67 3.11 5.65
N ILE A 392 -8.12 2.05 6.26
CA ILE A 392 -8.18 0.69 5.71
C ILE A 392 -9.64 0.22 5.55
N ASN A 393 -10.53 0.51 6.50
CA ASN A 393 -11.94 0.13 6.37
C ASN A 393 -12.69 0.98 5.35
N GLU A 394 -12.34 2.27 5.24
CA GLU A 394 -12.85 3.10 4.15
C GLU A 394 -12.41 2.55 2.78
N LEU A 395 -11.17 2.05 2.65
CA LEU A 395 -10.70 1.38 1.44
C LEU A 395 -11.52 0.11 1.16
N VAL A 396 -11.75 -0.73 2.17
CA VAL A 396 -12.58 -1.95 2.01
C VAL A 396 -14.00 -1.58 1.56
N LYS A 397 -14.64 -0.58 2.19
CA LYS A 397 -15.97 -0.09 1.79
C LYS A 397 -15.96 0.52 0.38
N TYR A 398 -14.89 1.22 0.01
CA TYR A 398 -14.73 1.75 -1.34
C TYR A 398 -14.64 0.61 -2.37
N ILE A 399 -13.91 -0.47 -2.07
CA ILE A 399 -13.81 -1.65 -2.93
C ILE A 399 -15.18 -2.33 -3.06
N GLU A 400 -15.91 -2.49 -1.94
CA GLU A 400 -17.27 -3.03 -1.91
C GLU A 400 -18.24 -2.20 -2.77
N TYR A 401 -18.26 -0.88 -2.57
CA TYR A 401 -19.12 0.06 -3.28
C TYR A 401 -18.88 0.05 -4.80
N ASN A 402 -17.64 -0.17 -5.22
CA ASN A 402 -17.26 -0.22 -6.64
C ASN A 402 -17.45 -1.61 -7.30
N ASN A 403 -18.18 -2.52 -6.64
CA ASN A 403 -18.43 -3.90 -7.05
C ASN A 403 -17.14 -4.67 -7.36
N CYS A 404 -16.08 -4.42 -6.59
CA CYS A 404 -14.84 -5.17 -6.64
C CYS A 404 -14.91 -6.39 -5.68
N GLU A 405 -13.88 -7.24 -5.69
CA GLU A 405 -13.96 -8.53 -5.00
C GLU A 405 -13.55 -8.45 -3.53
N ILE A 406 -14.37 -9.08 -2.69
CA ILE A 406 -14.05 -9.38 -1.29
C ILE A 406 -14.12 -10.90 -1.14
N LYS A 407 -13.00 -11.51 -0.76
CA LYS A 407 -12.85 -12.95 -0.59
C LYS A 407 -12.55 -13.27 0.86
N GLU A 408 -13.29 -14.22 1.40
CA GLU A 408 -13.00 -14.80 2.71
C GLU A 408 -12.07 -16.00 2.51
N SER A 409 -10.92 -15.97 3.17
CA SER A 409 -9.92 -17.02 3.07
C SER A 409 -10.44 -18.31 3.68
N LYS A 410 -10.13 -19.42 3.01
CA LYS A 410 -10.47 -20.77 3.50
C LYS A 410 -9.37 -21.39 4.36
N ILE A 411 -8.24 -20.71 4.56
CA ILE A 411 -7.13 -21.22 5.36
C ILE A 411 -7.45 -21.03 6.85
N PHE A 412 -7.68 -22.16 7.54
CA PHE A 412 -7.89 -22.22 8.98
C PHE A 412 -6.86 -23.13 9.66
N SER A 413 -6.72 -22.98 10.98
CA SER A 413 -5.97 -23.89 11.85
C SER A 413 -6.89 -24.49 12.89
N VAL A 414 -6.62 -25.74 13.28
CA VAL A 414 -7.31 -26.32 14.45
C VAL A 414 -7.06 -25.50 15.72
N PHE A 415 -5.90 -24.83 15.79
CA PHE A 415 -5.51 -23.98 16.90
C PHE A 415 -6.23 -22.63 16.90
N ASP A 416 -6.94 -22.26 15.84
CA ASP A 416 -7.77 -21.05 15.84
C ASP A 416 -8.86 -21.15 16.92
N LEU A 417 -9.28 -22.37 17.28
CA LEU A 417 -10.20 -22.63 18.39
C LEU A 417 -9.65 -22.15 19.75
N LEU A 418 -8.34 -21.93 19.90
CA LEU A 418 -7.76 -21.37 21.14
C LEU A 418 -8.12 -19.91 21.36
N TYR A 419 -8.54 -19.17 20.32
CA TYR A 419 -8.92 -17.76 20.46
C TYR A 419 -10.25 -17.59 21.19
N GLN A 420 -10.42 -16.45 21.87
CA GLN A 420 -11.63 -16.14 22.63
C GLN A 420 -12.89 -16.14 21.76
N THR A 421 -12.76 -15.66 20.52
CA THR A 421 -13.85 -15.60 19.53
C THR A 421 -14.48 -16.97 19.25
N TYR A 422 -13.73 -18.05 19.46
CA TYR A 422 -14.16 -19.43 19.23
C TYR A 422 -14.40 -20.23 20.52
N ALA A 423 -14.61 -19.56 21.66
CA ALA A 423 -14.72 -20.24 22.96
C ALA A 423 -15.85 -21.29 23.01
N GLU A 424 -17.03 -20.99 22.43
CA GLU A 424 -18.15 -21.95 22.38
C GLU A 424 -17.83 -23.13 21.46
N GLN A 425 -17.28 -22.88 20.27
CA GLN A 425 -16.88 -23.93 19.33
C GLN A 425 -15.80 -24.83 19.94
N ARG A 426 -14.82 -24.25 20.64
CA ARG A 426 -13.80 -24.99 21.41
C ARG A 426 -14.43 -25.88 22.45
N ARG A 427 -15.38 -25.35 23.25
CA ARG A 427 -16.08 -26.11 24.29
C ARG A 427 -16.87 -27.30 23.69
N ILE A 428 -17.56 -27.08 22.57
CA ILE A 428 -18.29 -28.14 21.86
C ILE A 428 -17.33 -29.19 21.31
N PHE A 429 -16.20 -28.78 20.73
CA PHE A 429 -15.21 -29.70 20.17
C PHE A 429 -14.54 -30.55 21.27
N LEU A 430 -14.08 -29.91 22.36
CA LEU A 430 -13.39 -30.60 23.45
C LEU A 430 -14.30 -31.58 24.21
N ARG A 431 -15.63 -31.39 24.21
CA ARG A 431 -16.58 -32.35 24.80
C ARG A 431 -16.67 -33.68 24.04
N LYS A 432 -16.28 -33.73 22.77
CA LYS A 432 -16.35 -34.94 21.94
C LYS A 432 -15.25 -35.95 22.25
N TYR A 433 -14.17 -35.50 22.89
CA TYR A 433 -12.96 -36.29 23.13
C TYR A 433 -12.58 -36.26 24.60
N LYS A 434 -11.81 -37.25 25.05
CA LYS A 434 -11.28 -37.27 26.41
C LYS A 434 -10.25 -36.15 26.58
N LYS A 435 -10.29 -35.44 27.72
CA LYS A 435 -9.22 -34.52 28.10
C LYS A 435 -7.97 -35.32 28.46
N ILE A 436 -6.90 -35.11 27.72
CA ILE A 436 -5.63 -35.87 27.83
C ILE A 436 -4.48 -35.03 28.40
N SER A 437 -4.59 -33.70 28.30
CA SER A 437 -3.56 -32.75 28.73
C SER A 437 -4.17 -31.54 29.43
N GLU A 438 -3.38 -30.84 30.23
CA GLU A 438 -3.74 -29.53 30.78
C GLU A 438 -3.82 -28.47 29.69
N TYR A 439 -3.07 -28.65 28.59
CA TYR A 439 -3.01 -27.72 27.47
C TYR A 439 -4.10 -28.01 26.44
N ASP A 440 -4.97 -27.03 26.21
CA ASP A 440 -6.03 -27.11 25.19
C ASP A 440 -5.47 -27.36 23.78
N SER A 441 -4.26 -26.87 23.46
CA SER A 441 -3.60 -27.11 22.16
C SER A 441 -3.39 -28.60 21.88
N GLU A 442 -2.92 -29.36 22.87
CA GLU A 442 -2.74 -30.81 22.75
C GLU A 442 -4.09 -31.54 22.69
N ASN A 443 -5.08 -31.12 23.49
CA ASN A 443 -6.42 -31.72 23.44
C ASN A 443 -7.09 -31.51 22.06
N LEU A 444 -6.89 -30.35 21.44
CA LEU A 444 -7.37 -30.06 20.09
C LEU A 444 -6.68 -30.93 19.04
N MET A 445 -5.35 -31.05 19.12
CA MET A 445 -4.57 -31.92 18.22
C MET A 445 -4.99 -33.38 18.37
N TYR A 446 -5.20 -33.86 19.59
CA TYR A 446 -5.71 -35.22 19.84
C TYR A 446 -7.06 -35.49 19.18
N GLY A 447 -7.99 -34.52 19.25
CA GLY A 447 -9.26 -34.59 18.53
C GLY A 447 -9.05 -34.71 17.02
N LEU A 448 -8.15 -33.91 16.45
CA LEU A 448 -7.83 -33.93 15.02
C LEU A 448 -7.20 -35.26 14.57
N ILE A 449 -6.23 -35.78 15.31
CA ILE A 449 -5.59 -37.08 15.00
C ILE A 449 -6.63 -38.19 15.03
N ASN A 450 -7.52 -38.21 16.03
CA ASN A 450 -8.61 -39.19 16.10
C ASN A 450 -9.57 -39.11 14.91
N GLU A 451 -9.91 -37.91 14.42
CA GLU A 451 -10.74 -37.75 13.22
C GLU A 451 -10.08 -38.34 11.96
N ILE A 452 -8.74 -38.25 11.86
CA ILE A 452 -7.98 -38.78 10.74
C ILE A 452 -7.88 -40.30 10.84
N ILE A 453 -7.47 -40.84 11.99
CA ILE A 453 -7.27 -42.29 12.18
C ILE A 453 -8.58 -43.07 12.08
N LYS A 454 -9.72 -42.51 12.54
CA LYS A 454 -11.04 -43.14 12.40
C LYS A 454 -11.37 -43.54 10.96
N LYS A 455 -10.80 -42.86 9.95
CA LYS A 455 -11.00 -43.20 8.54
C LYS A 455 -10.30 -44.49 8.09
N TYR A 456 -9.41 -45.03 8.91
CA TYR A 456 -8.57 -46.20 8.59
C TYR A 456 -8.95 -47.45 9.41
N ASN A 457 -10.24 -47.60 9.73
CA ASN A 457 -10.87 -48.82 10.26
C ASN A 457 -10.19 -49.47 11.49
N GLY A 458 -9.57 -48.67 12.37
CA GLY A 458 -9.04 -49.18 13.65
C GLY A 458 -7.69 -49.90 13.58
N ASN A 459 -6.96 -49.78 12.46
CA ASN A 459 -5.61 -50.36 12.33
C ASN A 459 -4.52 -49.57 13.10
N TYR A 460 -4.87 -48.41 13.64
CA TYR A 460 -3.94 -47.50 14.31
C TYR A 460 -4.52 -46.98 15.62
N GLU A 461 -3.65 -46.80 16.61
CA GLU A 461 -3.96 -46.22 17.92
C GLU A 461 -3.01 -45.05 18.21
N ILE A 462 -3.38 -44.23 19.21
CA ILE A 462 -2.62 -43.05 19.63
C ILE A 462 -2.20 -43.23 21.08
N ALA A 463 -0.91 -43.07 21.36
CA ALA A 463 -0.39 -42.88 22.69
C ALA A 463 -0.03 -41.41 22.90
N VAL A 464 -0.26 -40.91 24.12
CA VAL A 464 -0.05 -39.51 24.52
C VAL A 464 1.12 -39.43 25.50
N HIS A 465 1.97 -38.41 25.37
CA HIS A 465 3.15 -38.14 26.22
C HIS A 465 4.05 -39.37 26.39
N VAL A 466 4.52 -39.93 25.27
CA VAL A 466 5.32 -41.16 25.26
C VAL A 466 6.80 -40.82 25.48
N PRO A 467 7.45 -41.36 26.53
CA PRO A 467 8.89 -41.16 26.75
C PRO A 467 9.73 -41.69 25.59
N LEU A 468 10.77 -40.94 25.20
CA LEU A 468 11.60 -41.28 24.05
C LEU A 468 12.32 -42.63 24.21
N ASN A 469 12.72 -42.97 25.44
CA ASN A 469 13.32 -44.27 25.78
C ASN A 469 12.36 -45.47 25.64
N MET A 470 11.04 -45.24 25.57
CA MET A 470 10.06 -46.29 25.29
C MET A 470 9.86 -46.51 23.79
N ILE A 471 10.09 -45.48 22.98
CA ILE A 471 9.95 -45.52 21.51
C ILE A 471 11.20 -46.15 20.88
N ILE A 472 12.39 -45.71 21.30
CA ILE A 472 13.66 -46.15 20.74
C ILE A 472 14.46 -46.87 21.83
N ARG A 473 14.46 -48.21 21.77
CA ARG A 473 15.14 -49.07 22.76
C ARG A 473 16.59 -49.36 22.42
N ASP A 474 16.92 -49.39 21.14
CA ASP A 474 18.29 -49.53 20.67
C ASP A 474 18.95 -48.15 20.61
N LEU A 475 20.06 -47.95 21.31
CA LEU A 475 20.80 -46.69 21.36
C LEU A 475 22.07 -46.69 20.49
N GLY A 476 22.25 -47.71 19.65
CA GLY A 476 23.47 -47.92 18.86
C GLY A 476 23.79 -46.81 17.86
N LEU A 477 22.78 -46.12 17.33
CA LEU A 477 22.93 -45.05 16.33
C LEU A 477 23.09 -43.65 16.96
N MET A 478 22.97 -43.55 18.29
CA MET A 478 23.00 -42.27 19.01
C MET A 478 24.41 -41.88 19.48
N SER A 479 24.71 -40.58 19.46
CA SER A 479 25.88 -40.01 20.13
C SER A 479 25.71 -40.03 21.66
N ASP A 480 26.78 -39.79 22.42
CA ASP A 480 26.69 -39.82 23.89
C ASP A 480 25.78 -38.72 24.46
N ASP A 481 25.73 -37.56 23.81
CA ASP A 481 24.80 -36.47 24.16
C ASP A 481 23.35 -36.84 23.86
N GLU A 482 23.09 -37.48 22.71
CA GLU A 482 21.75 -37.98 22.33
C GLU A 482 21.28 -39.09 23.27
N LYS A 483 22.17 -40.01 23.65
CA LYS A 483 21.86 -41.07 24.64
C LYS A 483 21.45 -40.47 25.98
N LYS A 484 22.17 -39.45 26.46
CA LYS A 484 21.85 -38.76 27.71
C LYS A 484 20.51 -38.03 27.61
N TYR A 485 20.20 -37.46 26.45
CA TYR A 485 18.93 -36.78 26.20
C TYR A 485 17.75 -37.75 26.08
N ALA A 486 17.91 -38.88 25.37
CA ALA A 486 16.87 -39.88 25.17
C ALA A 486 16.57 -40.72 26.42
N LYS A 487 17.58 -40.96 27.29
CA LYS A 487 17.40 -41.66 28.57
C LYS A 487 16.68 -40.84 29.63
N ASN A 488 16.51 -39.54 29.44
CA ASN A 488 15.81 -38.70 30.39
C ASN A 488 14.30 -38.96 30.30
N ASP A 489 13.69 -39.44 31.39
CA ASP A 489 12.26 -39.78 31.44
C ASP A 489 11.33 -38.58 31.18
N TRP A 490 11.85 -37.36 31.34
CA TRP A 490 11.12 -36.13 31.04
C TRP A 490 11.09 -35.79 29.54
N THR A 491 11.91 -36.46 28.72
CA THR A 491 11.93 -36.28 27.26
C THR A 491 10.84 -37.17 26.64
N HIS A 492 9.67 -36.59 26.41
CA HIS A 492 8.52 -37.27 25.81
C HIS A 492 8.19 -36.69 24.45
N VAL A 493 7.42 -37.46 23.66
CA VAL A 493 6.70 -36.97 22.48
C VAL A 493 5.23 -36.81 22.81
N ASP A 494 4.62 -35.71 22.36
CA ASP A 494 3.22 -35.40 22.68
C ASP A 494 2.26 -36.49 22.18
N PHE A 495 2.44 -36.95 20.94
CA PHE A 495 1.65 -38.03 20.36
C PHE A 495 2.49 -39.01 19.57
N LEU A 496 2.21 -40.30 19.75
CA LEU A 496 2.73 -41.37 18.90
C LEU A 496 1.57 -42.13 18.29
N ILE A 497 1.50 -42.14 16.96
CA ILE A 497 0.60 -43.03 16.22
C ILE A 497 1.34 -44.34 15.97
N TYR A 498 0.73 -45.47 16.32
CA TYR A 498 1.30 -46.81 16.17
C TYR A 498 0.26 -47.80 15.62
N LYS A 499 0.73 -48.90 15.01
CA LYS A 499 -0.16 -49.96 14.48
C LYS A 499 -0.73 -50.81 15.62
N THR A 500 -2.01 -51.17 15.54
CA THR A 500 -2.68 -51.91 16.63
C THR A 500 -2.11 -53.31 16.87
N ILE A 501 -1.65 -53.98 15.81
CA ILE A 501 -1.23 -55.39 15.82
C ILE A 501 0.18 -55.55 16.42
N ASP A 502 1.18 -54.89 15.83
CA ASP A 502 2.61 -55.07 16.19
C ASP A 502 3.15 -53.97 17.10
N LYS A 503 2.32 -52.95 17.40
CA LYS A 503 2.69 -51.75 18.18
C LYS A 503 3.88 -50.98 17.60
N SER A 504 4.18 -51.15 16.31
CA SER A 504 5.25 -50.40 15.63
C SER A 504 4.88 -48.92 15.49
N PRO A 505 5.84 -48.00 15.73
CA PRO A 505 5.62 -46.57 15.58
C PRO A 505 5.47 -46.20 14.10
N VAL A 506 4.47 -45.37 13.79
CA VAL A 506 4.17 -44.91 12.42
C VAL A 506 4.50 -43.44 12.25
N LEU A 507 4.09 -42.60 13.20
CA LEU A 507 4.29 -41.16 13.14
C LEU A 507 4.32 -40.57 14.56
N ALA A 508 5.39 -39.85 14.87
CA ALA A 508 5.50 -39.04 16.06
C ALA A 508 5.05 -37.59 15.76
N ILE A 509 4.36 -36.96 16.70
CA ILE A 509 3.82 -35.60 16.55
C ILE A 509 4.12 -34.76 17.80
N GLU A 510 4.60 -33.54 17.60
CA GLU A 510 4.77 -32.51 18.64
C GLU A 510 3.86 -31.31 18.35
N VAL A 511 3.35 -30.70 19.41
CA VAL A 511 2.56 -29.47 19.38
C VAL A 511 3.37 -28.35 20.01
N ASP A 512 3.97 -27.53 19.16
CA ASP A 512 4.91 -26.51 19.55
C ASP A 512 4.18 -25.18 19.91
N GLY A 513 4.38 -24.75 21.16
CA GLY A 513 3.85 -23.51 21.69
C GLY A 513 4.69 -22.30 21.27
N SER A 514 4.12 -21.36 20.52
CA SER A 514 4.86 -20.23 19.95
C SER A 514 5.64 -19.31 20.90
N LYS A 515 5.32 -19.29 22.20
CA LYS A 515 6.05 -18.49 23.19
C LYS A 515 7.45 -19.04 23.52
N TYR A 516 7.73 -20.30 23.20
CA TYR A 516 8.93 -21.00 23.69
C TYR A 516 9.99 -21.31 22.62
N HIS A 517 9.74 -21.00 21.34
CA HIS A 517 10.67 -21.24 20.23
C HIS A 517 11.30 -19.95 19.68
N LYS A 518 12.19 -19.32 20.47
CA LYS A 518 13.16 -18.39 19.90
C LYS A 518 14.34 -19.19 19.35
N GLU A 519 14.77 -18.91 18.11
CA GLU A 519 15.98 -19.49 17.53
C GLU A 519 17.18 -19.23 18.47
N GLY A 520 17.98 -20.27 18.71
CA GLY A 520 19.10 -20.24 19.66
C GLY A 520 18.74 -20.49 21.14
N SER A 521 17.46 -20.70 21.47
CA SER A 521 17.04 -21.09 22.82
C SER A 521 17.50 -22.52 23.20
N LYS A 522 17.56 -22.81 24.50
CA LYS A 522 17.79 -24.18 25.00
C LYS A 522 16.73 -25.17 24.49
N GLN A 523 15.52 -24.71 24.25
CA GLN A 523 14.42 -25.51 23.69
C GLN A 523 14.68 -25.84 22.22
N ALA A 524 15.07 -24.86 21.40
CA ALA A 524 15.39 -25.10 19.99
C ALA A 524 16.51 -26.15 19.79
N LYS A 525 17.56 -26.12 20.63
CA LYS A 525 18.62 -27.14 20.62
C LYS A 525 18.11 -28.54 20.99
N ARG A 526 17.19 -28.63 21.95
CA ARG A 526 16.54 -29.89 22.35
C ARG A 526 15.62 -30.42 21.24
N ASP A 527 14.95 -29.51 20.54
CA ASP A 527 14.09 -29.85 19.42
C ASP A 527 14.88 -30.39 18.23
N GLU A 528 16.03 -29.77 17.92
CA GLU A 528 16.97 -30.24 16.92
C GLU A 528 17.52 -31.62 17.26
N LEU A 529 17.98 -31.84 18.51
CA LEU A 529 18.41 -33.16 18.98
C LEU A 529 17.31 -34.22 18.82
N LYS A 530 16.06 -33.88 19.15
CA LYS A 530 14.92 -34.78 18.97
C LYS A 530 14.72 -35.09 17.48
N ASN A 531 14.75 -34.10 16.60
CA ASN A 531 14.61 -34.29 15.16
C ASN A 531 15.71 -35.20 14.59
N THR A 532 16.98 -35.01 15.01
CA THR A 532 18.11 -35.83 14.58
C THR A 532 17.95 -37.28 15.06
N ILE A 533 17.51 -37.50 16.30
CA ILE A 533 17.25 -38.85 16.82
C ILE A 533 16.17 -39.54 15.99
N PHE A 534 15.01 -38.90 15.77
CA PHE A 534 13.93 -39.50 14.99
C PHE A 534 14.35 -39.83 13.55
N ALA A 535 15.13 -38.95 12.91
CA ALA A 535 15.67 -39.18 11.57
C ALA A 535 16.62 -40.39 11.49
N LYS A 536 17.46 -40.61 12.52
CA LYS A 536 18.40 -41.75 12.56
C LYS A 536 17.71 -43.12 12.63
N TYR A 537 16.52 -43.17 13.23
CA TYR A 537 15.75 -44.40 13.41
C TYR A 537 14.61 -44.53 12.39
N ASP A 538 14.59 -43.68 11.36
CA ASP A 538 13.56 -43.62 10.30
C ASP A 538 12.11 -43.56 10.84
N ILE A 539 11.94 -42.93 12.00
CA ILE A 539 10.60 -42.65 12.56
C ILE A 539 10.25 -41.22 12.18
N PRO A 540 9.20 -41.00 11.36
CA PRO A 540 8.80 -39.64 10.99
C PRO A 540 8.35 -38.84 12.22
N LEU A 541 8.88 -37.63 12.35
CA LEU A 541 8.49 -36.66 13.38
C LEU A 541 7.88 -35.43 12.70
N CYS A 542 6.62 -35.13 13.04
CA CYS A 542 5.93 -33.93 12.57
C CYS A 542 5.77 -32.93 13.72
N ARG A 543 6.05 -31.65 13.47
CA ARG A 543 5.89 -30.59 14.46
C ARG A 543 4.82 -29.62 14.00
N PHE A 544 3.82 -29.36 14.84
CA PHE A 544 2.75 -28.42 14.56
C PHE A 544 2.84 -27.21 15.48
N ASN A 545 3.20 -26.06 14.89
CA ASN A 545 3.22 -24.80 15.62
C ASN A 545 1.79 -24.25 15.77
N THR A 546 1.45 -23.82 16.98
CA THR A 546 0.18 -23.13 17.32
C THR A 546 -0.08 -21.80 16.57
N ALA A 547 0.87 -21.29 15.76
CA ALA A 547 0.69 -20.15 14.84
C ALA A 547 0.46 -20.57 13.38
N GLY A 548 0.58 -21.88 13.08
CA GLY A 548 0.52 -22.41 11.74
C GLY A 548 -0.89 -22.45 11.14
N SER A 549 -0.98 -23.15 10.03
CA SER A 549 -2.22 -23.47 9.34
C SER A 549 -2.13 -24.79 8.59
N ASN A 550 -3.29 -25.30 8.18
CA ASN A 550 -3.46 -26.53 7.40
C ASN A 550 -2.90 -27.78 8.10
N GLU A 551 -3.07 -27.88 9.42
CA GLU A 551 -2.57 -29.04 10.19
C GLU A 551 -3.25 -30.33 9.74
N LYS A 552 -4.54 -30.26 9.40
CA LYS A 552 -5.33 -31.40 8.94
C LYS A 552 -4.81 -31.96 7.62
N GLU A 553 -4.54 -31.10 6.64
CA GLU A 553 -4.03 -31.46 5.33
C GLU A 553 -2.62 -32.05 5.45
N LYS A 554 -1.72 -31.37 6.18
CA LYS A 554 -0.34 -31.83 6.42
C LYS A 554 -0.31 -33.20 7.10
N LEU A 555 -1.07 -33.35 8.19
CA LEU A 555 -1.15 -34.61 8.92
C LEU A 555 -1.75 -35.72 8.05
N SER A 556 -2.81 -35.43 7.29
CA SER A 556 -3.44 -36.40 6.39
C SER A 556 -2.51 -36.83 5.27
N GLN A 557 -1.73 -35.91 4.70
CA GLN A 557 -0.76 -36.21 3.64
C GLN A 557 0.38 -37.08 4.16
N MET A 558 1.02 -36.69 5.26
CA MET A 558 2.11 -37.48 5.88
C MET A 558 1.64 -38.87 6.28
N PHE A 559 0.43 -38.97 6.84
CA PHE A 559 -0.15 -40.25 7.23
C PHE A 559 -0.45 -41.12 5.99
N LYS A 560 -0.97 -40.55 4.90
CA LYS A 560 -1.17 -41.28 3.62
C LYS A 560 0.13 -41.77 3.01
N GLU A 561 1.15 -40.92 2.92
CA GLU A 561 2.45 -41.28 2.33
C GLU A 561 3.08 -42.48 3.06
N LYS A 562 2.93 -42.55 4.39
CA LYS A 562 3.50 -43.63 5.20
C LYS A 562 2.65 -44.90 5.24
N ILE A 563 1.34 -44.80 5.01
CA ILE A 563 0.47 -45.98 4.88
C ILE A 563 0.57 -46.60 3.48
N VAL A 564 0.72 -45.79 2.43
CA VAL A 564 0.74 -46.24 1.03
C VAL A 564 2.16 -46.55 0.53
N GLY A 565 3.20 -46.12 1.24
CA GLY A 565 4.62 -46.37 0.89
C GLY A 565 5.12 -47.81 1.06
N TYR A 566 4.25 -48.82 1.08
CA TYR A 566 4.58 -50.25 1.04
C TYR A 566 3.58 -51.02 0.16
N GLN A 567 3.37 -50.53 -1.08
CA GLN A 567 2.87 -51.35 -2.18
C GLN A 567 3.82 -51.28 -3.37
#